data_AF-A0A3N6MRJ6-F1
#
_entry.id   AF-A0A3N6MRJ6-F1
#
_cell.length_a   1.000
_cell.length_b   1.000
_cell.length_c   1.000
_cell.angle_alpha   90.00
_cell.angle_beta   90.00
_cell.angle_gamma   90.00
#
_symmetry.space_group_name_H-M   'P 1'
#
loop_
_entity.id
_entity.type
_entity.pdbx_description
1 polymer ?
#
loop_
_entity_poly.entity_id
_entity_poly.type
_entity_poly.pdbx_seq_one_letter_code
_entity_poly.pdbx_strand_id
1 'polypeptide(L)'
;MASEWKRRIRLFIQRFWQPTSACMTCMPGSWGNVMSLTHWAIAFKTGLLTGVLAVLLTFTPAAKWYANRYANALVVGCLTVVGDAYSHASHYRIHVLEHIATGVMSGLFALTASYLFEDRGRRIRTVWTRLFG
;
A
#
# COMPACT_ATOMS: atom_id res chain seq x y z
N MET A 1 -4.00 2.75 -25.14
CA MET A 1 -4.45 1.62 -24.29
C MET A 1 -3.31 0.93 -23.54
N ALA A 2 -2.19 0.57 -24.17
CA ALA A 2 -1.06 -0.09 -23.48
C ALA A 2 -0.42 0.75 -22.35
N SER A 3 -0.38 2.08 -22.47
CA SER A 3 0.15 3.00 -21.44
C SER A 3 -0.71 3.06 -20.17
N GLU A 4 -2.04 3.05 -20.34
CA GLU A 4 -3.04 3.01 -19.27
C GLU A 4 -2.90 1.72 -18.42
N TRP A 5 -2.81 0.57 -19.08
CA TRP A 5 -2.64 -0.72 -18.40
C TRP A 5 -1.30 -0.82 -17.66
N LYS A 6 -0.21 -0.32 -18.24
CA LYS A 6 1.09 -0.21 -17.56
C LYS A 6 1.00 0.62 -16.28
N ARG A 7 0.23 1.72 -16.29
CA ARG A 7 0.00 2.56 -15.10
C ARG A 7 -0.77 1.82 -14.01
N ARG A 8 -1.82 1.08 -14.39
CA ARG A 8 -2.65 0.30 -13.45
C ARG A 8 -1.88 -0.86 -12.84
N ILE A 9 -1.06 -1.57 -13.61
CA ILE A 9 -0.17 -2.63 -13.11
C ILE A 9 0.84 -2.06 -12.12
N ARG A 10 1.46 -0.92 -12.44
CA ARG A 10 2.39 -0.25 -11.52
C ARG A 10 1.69 0.15 -10.22
N LEU A 11 0.48 0.70 -10.32
CA LEU A 11 -0.32 1.05 -9.15
C LEU A 11 -0.67 -0.20 -8.33
N PHE A 12 -1.09 -1.29 -8.96
CA PHE A 12 -1.34 -2.57 -8.30
C PHE A 12 -0.11 -3.03 -7.52
N ILE A 13 1.06 -3.09 -8.15
CA ILE A 13 2.30 -3.52 -7.50
C ILE A 13 2.59 -2.62 -6.28
N GLN A 14 2.52 -1.30 -6.43
CA GLN A 14 2.73 -0.35 -5.34
C GLN A 14 1.76 -0.56 -4.18
N ARG A 15 0.48 -0.79 -4.48
CA ARG A 15 -0.59 -0.98 -3.49
C ARG A 15 -0.70 -2.41 -2.99
N PHE A 16 0.04 -3.35 -3.58
CA PHE A 16 0.16 -4.72 -3.11
C PHE A 16 1.27 -4.82 -2.06
N TRP A 17 2.46 -4.26 -2.31
CA TRP A 17 3.58 -4.44 -1.39
C TRP A 17 3.44 -3.59 -0.11
N GLN A 18 2.85 -2.39 -0.19
CA GLN A 18 2.70 -1.49 0.97
C GLN A 18 1.84 -2.11 2.10
N PRO A 19 0.64 -2.65 1.83
CA PRO A 19 -0.17 -3.31 2.85
C PRO A 19 0.42 -4.64 3.28
N THR A 20 0.99 -5.42 2.36
CA THR A 20 1.62 -6.72 2.69
C THR A 20 2.75 -6.54 3.71
N SER A 21 3.62 -5.55 3.49
CA SER A 21 4.68 -5.19 4.44
C SER A 21 4.10 -4.64 5.75
N ALA A 22 3.05 -3.81 5.69
CA ALA A 22 2.40 -3.29 6.89
C ALA A 22 1.82 -4.42 7.77
N CYS A 23 1.06 -5.36 7.19
CA CYS A 23 0.52 -6.52 7.90
C CYS A 23 1.63 -7.33 8.60
N MET A 24 2.71 -7.67 7.88
CA MET A 24 3.82 -8.45 8.45
C MET A 24 4.55 -7.72 9.59
N THR A 25 4.56 -6.39 9.58
CA THR A 25 5.20 -5.58 10.64
C THR A 25 4.29 -5.33 11.84
N CYS A 26 2.97 -5.35 11.66
CA CYS A 26 1.98 -5.02 12.71
C CYS A 26 1.43 -6.24 13.44
N MET A 27 1.61 -7.45 12.90
CA MET A 27 1.14 -8.69 13.56
C MET A 27 1.89 -8.94 14.88
N PRO A 28 1.19 -9.32 15.97
CA PRO A 28 1.80 -9.69 17.24
C PRO A 28 2.77 -10.89 17.07
N GLY A 29 4.00 -10.80 17.60
CA GLY A 29 5.01 -11.87 17.49
C GLY A 29 6.10 -11.68 16.43
N SER A 30 6.53 -10.44 16.16
CA SER A 30 7.48 -10.07 15.09
C SER A 30 8.77 -10.92 15.01
N TRP A 31 9.43 -10.86 13.84
CA TRP A 31 10.53 -11.71 13.33
C TRP A 31 10.19 -13.20 13.23
N GLY A 32 9.58 -13.82 14.25
CA GLY A 32 9.05 -15.18 14.15
C GLY A 32 7.94 -15.31 13.10
N ASN A 33 7.11 -14.28 12.95
CA ASN A 33 6.05 -14.24 11.94
C ASN A 33 6.56 -14.21 10.49
N VAL A 34 7.77 -13.72 10.22
CA VAL A 34 8.38 -13.75 8.87
C VAL A 34 8.60 -15.19 8.40
N MET A 35 8.74 -16.14 9.33
CA MET A 35 8.89 -17.56 9.04
C MET A 35 7.56 -18.33 9.06
N SER A 36 6.43 -17.67 9.36
CA SER A 36 5.12 -18.32 9.43
C SER A 36 4.36 -18.24 8.10
N LEU A 37 4.08 -19.40 7.51
CA LEU A 37 3.27 -19.51 6.30
C LEU A 37 1.85 -18.96 6.47
N THR A 38 1.26 -19.05 7.67
CA THR A 38 -0.09 -18.54 7.93
C THR A 38 -0.13 -17.02 7.91
N HIS A 39 0.87 -16.35 8.48
CA HIS A 39 0.98 -14.90 8.46
C HIS A 39 1.28 -14.38 7.06
N TRP A 40 2.11 -15.09 6.29
CA TRP A 40 2.30 -14.79 4.87
C TRP A 40 1.00 -14.92 4.05
N ALA A 41 0.20 -15.95 4.29
CA ALA A 41 -1.09 -16.11 3.59
C ALA A 41 -2.05 -14.96 3.89
N ILE A 42 -2.14 -14.52 5.15
CA ILE A 42 -2.98 -13.38 5.55
C ILE A 42 -2.46 -12.09 4.92
N ALA A 43 -1.15 -11.80 5.05
CA ALA A 43 -0.55 -10.60 4.48
C ALA A 43 -0.71 -10.55 2.95
N PHE A 44 -0.55 -11.68 2.27
CA PHE A 44 -0.74 -11.78 0.82
C PHE A 44 -2.21 -11.54 0.44
N LYS A 45 -3.16 -12.12 1.18
CA LYS A 45 -4.59 -11.89 0.98
C LYS A 45 -4.94 -10.41 1.18
N THR A 46 -4.44 -9.77 2.24
CA THR A 46 -4.65 -8.33 2.51
C THR A 46 -4.06 -7.46 1.42
N GLY A 47 -2.82 -7.73 1.02
CA GLY A 47 -2.14 -7.02 -0.08
C GLY A 47 -2.87 -7.15 -1.42
N LEU A 48 -3.33 -8.36 -1.75
CA LEU A 48 -4.04 -8.64 -3.00
C LEU A 48 -5.40 -7.94 -3.02
N LEU A 49 -6.18 -8.05 -1.94
CA LEU A 49 -7.47 -7.35 -1.82
C LEU A 49 -7.29 -5.84 -1.92
N THR A 50 -6.32 -5.29 -1.19
CA THR A 50 -6.03 -3.85 -1.22
C THR A 50 -5.59 -3.40 -2.61
N GLY A 51 -4.72 -4.17 -3.28
CA GLY A 51 -4.26 -3.90 -4.64
C GLY A 51 -5.41 -3.92 -5.65
N VAL A 52 -6.29 -4.93 -5.59
CA VAL A 52 -7.47 -5.03 -6.46
C VAL A 52 -8.42 -3.87 -6.21
N LEU A 53 -8.75 -3.59 -4.95
CA LEU A 53 -9.61 -2.46 -4.58
C LEU A 53 -9.03 -1.12 -5.06
N ALA A 54 -7.71 -0.94 -4.92
CA ALA A 54 -7.04 0.27 -5.37
C ALA A 54 -7.13 0.43 -6.90
N VAL A 55 -6.99 -0.65 -7.66
CA VAL A 55 -7.19 -0.65 -9.12
C VAL A 55 -8.65 -0.40 -9.48
N LEU A 56 -9.61 -1.02 -8.79
CA LEU A 56 -11.04 -0.76 -9.00
C LEU A 56 -11.38 0.71 -8.77
N LEU A 57 -10.77 1.33 -7.75
CA LEU A 57 -10.92 2.76 -7.47
C LEU A 57 -10.44 3.65 -8.62
N THR A 58 -9.53 3.17 -9.49
CA THR A 58 -9.08 3.94 -10.66
C THR A 58 -10.13 4.05 -11.76
N PHE A 59 -11.18 3.22 -11.73
CA PHE A 59 -12.32 3.33 -12.64
C PHE A 59 -13.39 4.33 -12.15
N THR A 60 -13.23 4.88 -10.94
CA THR A 60 -14.15 5.86 -10.37
C THR A 60 -13.50 7.25 -10.31
N PRO A 61 -14.27 8.33 -10.05
CA PRO A 61 -13.72 9.68 -9.87
C PRO A 61 -12.71 9.80 -8.72
N ALA A 62 -12.71 8.82 -7.80
CA ALA A 62 -11.77 8.75 -6.69
C ALA A 62 -10.31 8.53 -7.15
N ALA A 63 -10.07 8.18 -8.42
CA ALA A 63 -8.74 8.17 -9.02
C ALA A 63 -7.96 9.48 -8.80
N LYS A 64 -8.66 10.63 -8.70
CA LYS A 64 -8.06 11.95 -8.44
C LYS A 64 -7.37 12.04 -7.08
N TRP A 65 -7.80 11.25 -6.10
CA TRP A 65 -7.25 11.24 -4.75
C TRP A 65 -5.83 10.69 -4.72
N TYR A 66 -5.44 9.88 -5.71
CA TYR A 66 -4.08 9.40 -5.86
C TYR A 66 -3.08 10.49 -6.27
N ALA A 67 -3.55 11.65 -6.74
CA ALA A 67 -2.66 12.74 -7.21
C ALA A 67 -1.98 13.51 -6.06
N ASN A 68 -2.62 13.58 -4.88
CA ASN A 68 -2.03 14.19 -3.70
C ASN A 68 -1.42 13.11 -2.81
N ARG A 69 -0.16 13.26 -2.42
CA ARG A 69 0.59 12.29 -1.59
C ARG A 69 -0.14 11.93 -0.29
N TYR A 70 -0.79 12.90 0.36
CA TYR A 70 -1.51 12.69 1.63
C TYR A 70 -2.86 12.01 1.41
N ALA A 71 -3.63 12.45 0.41
CA ALA A 71 -4.90 11.80 0.06
C ALA A 71 -4.66 10.37 -0.44
N ASN A 72 -3.58 10.15 -1.18
CA ASN A 72 -3.13 8.83 -1.57
C ASN A 72 -2.83 7.96 -0.34
N ALA A 73 -2.00 8.44 0.61
CA ALA A 73 -1.69 7.71 1.82
C ALA A 73 -2.94 7.35 2.64
N LEU A 74 -3.90 8.28 2.74
CA LEU A 74 -5.19 8.05 3.40
C LEU A 74 -5.98 6.94 2.69
N VAL A 75 -6.12 7.02 1.36
CA VAL A 75 -6.84 6.01 0.57
C VAL A 75 -6.20 4.63 0.75
N VAL A 76 -4.87 4.53 0.66
CA VAL A 76 -4.17 3.25 0.87
C VAL A 76 -4.43 2.71 2.28
N GLY A 77 -4.34 3.56 3.29
CA GLY A 77 -4.62 3.17 4.67
C GLY A 77 -6.04 2.64 4.83
N CYS A 78 -7.06 3.37 4.36
CA CYS A 78 -8.46 2.94 4.43
C CYS A 78 -8.70 1.61 3.68
N LEU A 79 -8.16 1.47 2.48
CA LEU A 79 -8.29 0.22 1.71
C LEU A 79 -7.60 -0.95 2.41
N THR A 80 -6.49 -0.67 3.10
CA THR A 80 -5.78 -1.68 3.89
C THR A 80 -6.59 -2.10 5.11
N VAL A 81 -7.20 -1.17 5.85
CA VAL A 81 -8.10 -1.52 6.98
C VAL A 81 -9.21 -2.46 6.50
N VAL A 82 -9.84 -2.15 5.36
CA VAL A 82 -10.91 -2.99 4.79
C VAL A 82 -10.38 -4.35 4.34
N GLY A 83 -9.24 -4.37 3.65
CA GLY A 83 -8.61 -5.61 3.19
C GLY A 83 -8.19 -6.51 4.34
N ASP A 84 -7.64 -5.93 5.41
CA ASP A 84 -7.13 -6.63 6.58
C ASP A 84 -8.27 -7.22 7.42
N ALA A 85 -9.33 -6.44 7.65
CA ALA A 85 -10.54 -6.88 8.33
C ALA A 85 -11.26 -8.03 7.59
N TYR A 86 -11.16 -8.09 6.27
CA TYR A 86 -11.68 -9.21 5.47
C TYR A 86 -10.74 -10.42 5.45
N SER A 87 -9.44 -10.19 5.68
CA SER A 87 -8.45 -11.25 5.63
C SER A 87 -8.51 -12.18 6.83
N HIS A 88 -8.73 -11.64 8.03
CA HIS A 88 -8.83 -12.41 9.26
C HIS A 88 -9.65 -11.67 10.33
N ALA A 89 -10.13 -12.42 11.33
CA ALA A 89 -10.69 -11.82 12.55
C ALA A 89 -9.54 -11.33 13.44
N SER A 90 -9.69 -10.15 14.03
CA SER A 90 -8.68 -9.60 14.94
C SER A 90 -8.54 -10.44 16.21
N HIS A 91 -7.29 -10.54 16.68
CA HIS A 91 -6.94 -11.25 17.91
C HIS A 91 -6.90 -10.34 19.14
N TYR A 92 -7.08 -9.03 18.98
CA TYR A 92 -7.13 -8.07 20.10
C TYR A 92 -8.51 -8.04 20.76
N ARG A 93 -8.54 -7.70 22.06
CA ARG A 93 -9.79 -7.43 22.81
C ARG A 93 -10.69 -6.38 22.11
N ILE A 94 -10.07 -5.42 21.41
CA ILE A 94 -10.77 -4.44 20.58
C ILE A 94 -10.44 -4.77 19.12
N HIS A 95 -11.34 -5.51 18.49
CA HIS A 95 -11.14 -6.10 17.15
C HIS A 95 -10.80 -5.09 16.05
N VAL A 96 -11.20 -3.83 16.21
CA VAL A 96 -10.98 -2.80 15.18
C VAL A 96 -9.57 -2.20 15.24
N LEU A 97 -8.89 -2.26 16.40
CA LEU A 97 -7.61 -1.60 16.59
C LEU A 97 -6.49 -2.21 15.74
N GLU A 98 -6.49 -3.54 15.59
CA GLU A 98 -5.47 -4.24 14.79
C GLU A 98 -5.53 -3.79 13.33
N HIS A 99 -6.71 -3.82 12.74
CA HIS A 99 -6.91 -3.44 11.35
C HIS A 99 -6.62 -1.95 11.12
N ILE A 100 -7.01 -1.07 12.06
CA ILE A 100 -6.67 0.35 12.00
C ILE A 100 -5.15 0.55 12.07
N ALA A 101 -4.45 -0.10 12.99
CA ALA A 101 -2.99 0.01 13.12
C ALA A 101 -2.29 -0.42 11.83
N THR A 102 -2.69 -1.56 11.26
CA THR A 102 -2.19 -2.04 9.96
C THR A 102 -2.46 -1.02 8.85
N GLY A 103 -3.66 -0.44 8.81
CA GLY A 103 -4.02 0.61 7.85
C GLY A 103 -3.18 1.89 8.00
N VAL A 104 -2.96 2.35 9.23
CA VAL A 104 -2.12 3.53 9.51
C VAL A 104 -0.68 3.26 9.04
N MET A 105 -0.11 2.11 9.37
CA MET A 105 1.24 1.75 8.95
C MET A 105 1.37 1.60 7.43
N SER A 106 0.37 1.03 6.76
CA SER A 106 0.30 0.97 5.30
C SER A 106 0.25 2.37 4.66
N GLY A 107 -0.55 3.27 5.22
CA GLY A 107 -0.59 4.68 4.82
C GLY A 107 0.76 5.39 5.00
N LEU A 108 1.44 5.15 6.13
CA LEU A 108 2.78 5.69 6.39
C LEU A 108 3.82 5.14 5.41
N PHE A 109 3.77 3.85 5.07
CA PHE A 109 4.63 3.26 4.03
C PHE A 109 4.33 3.84 2.66
N ALA A 110 3.07 4.07 2.32
CA ALA A 110 2.68 4.73 1.08
C ALA A 110 3.21 6.17 1.00
N LEU A 111 3.13 6.92 2.11
CA LEU A 111 3.64 8.28 2.20
C LEU A 111 5.17 8.32 2.10
N THR A 112 5.85 7.46 2.87
CA THR A 112 7.31 7.33 2.88
C THR A 112 7.82 6.95 1.50
N ALA A 113 7.16 6.01 0.82
CA ALA A 113 7.50 5.62 -0.54
C ALA A 113 7.32 6.79 -1.52
N SER A 114 6.29 7.63 -1.37
CA SER A 114 6.13 8.83 -2.20
C SER A 114 7.31 9.79 -2.00
N TYR A 115 7.72 10.09 -0.76
CA TYR A 115 8.90 10.93 -0.53
C TYR A 115 10.20 10.29 -1.04
N LEU A 116 10.40 9.00 -0.83
CA LEU A 116 11.66 8.35 -1.17
C LEU A 116 11.85 8.18 -2.68
N PHE A 117 10.82 7.74 -3.39
CA PHE A 117 10.93 7.41 -4.82
C PHE A 117 10.57 8.59 -5.72
N GLU A 118 9.60 9.42 -5.33
CA GLU A 118 9.10 10.50 -6.18
C GLU A 118 9.96 11.75 -6.11
N ASP A 119 10.57 12.05 -4.95
CA ASP A 119 11.51 13.18 -4.83
C ASP A 119 12.90 12.81 -5.34
N ARG A 120 13.41 11.59 -5.08
CA ARG A 120 14.69 11.14 -5.70
C ARG A 120 14.55 11.00 -7.21
N GLY A 121 13.44 10.43 -7.68
CA GLY A 121 13.16 10.29 -9.12
C GLY A 121 12.93 11.63 -9.84
N ARG A 122 12.55 12.70 -9.11
CA ARG A 122 12.57 14.07 -9.65
C ARG A 122 13.98 14.61 -9.72
N ARG A 123 14.76 14.52 -8.63
CA ARG A 123 16.15 15.01 -8.59
C ARG A 123 17.05 14.36 -9.65
N ILE A 124 16.99 13.03 -9.81
CA ILE A 124 17.77 12.31 -10.82
C ILE A 124 17.40 12.80 -12.23
N ARG A 125 16.11 13.01 -12.50
CA ARG A 125 15.63 13.48 -13.80
C ARG A 125 16.05 14.91 -14.08
N THR A 126 16.00 15.79 -13.08
CA THR A 126 16.48 17.17 -13.18
C THR A 126 17.99 17.23 -13.43
N VAL A 127 18.77 16.36 -12.78
CA VAL A 127 20.23 16.25 -13.03
C VAL A 127 20.48 15.71 -14.43
N TRP A 128 19.77 14.68 -14.87
CA TRP A 128 19.89 14.11 -16.20
C TRP A 128 19.60 15.13 -17.31
N THR A 129 18.51 15.90 -17.18
CA THR A 129 18.17 16.96 -18.13
C THR A 129 19.16 18.12 -18.15
N ARG A 130 19.95 18.31 -17.08
CA ARG A 130 21.02 19.33 -17.05
C ARG A 130 22.34 18.84 -17.66
N LEU A 131 22.57 17.54 -17.65
CA LEU A 131 23.81 16.94 -18.15
C LEU A 131 23.71 16.52 -19.63
N PHE A 132 22.51 16.13 -20.08
CA PHE A 132 22.27 15.57 -21.41
C PHE A 132 21.18 16.29 -22.21
N GLY A 133 20.60 17.36 -21.68
CA GLY A 133 19.64 18.23 -22.36
C GLY A 133 20.24 19.61 -22.54
#